data_AF-A0A7Y2JRR2-F1
#
_entry.id   AF-A0A7Y2JRR2-F1
#
_cell.length_a   1.000
_cell.length_b   1.000
_cell.length_c   1.000
_cell.angle_alpha   90.00
_cell.angle_beta   90.00
_cell.angle_gamma   90.00
#
_symmetry.space_group_name_H-M   'P 1'
#
loop_
_entity.id
_entity.type
_entity.pdbx_description
1 polymer ?
#
loop_
_entity_poly.entity_id
_entity_poly.type
_entity_poly.pdbx_seq_one_letter_code
_entity_poly.pdbx_strand_id
1 'polypeptide(L)'
;MQVAKVTQWALILVIGVSAAARAQGNPDARRAQTSRAELEALLNQAGTALDPAERVMLQDRLTNGDFQVGDRVALTVLQDPTLTDTFTVKVGRTITLPNIPDISLHGVLRSEVEEHLSAELSKYLREPTVEAVALIRIAILGSVGRPGYYAVPA
;
A
#
# COMPACT_ATOMS: atom_id res chain seq x y z
N MET A 1 70.05 8.11 39.96
CA MET A 1 69.12 9.15 40.42
C MET A 1 68.06 9.33 39.33
N GLN A 2 66.79 9.16 39.70
CA GLN A 2 65.54 9.42 38.95
C GLN A 2 65.09 8.44 37.85
N VAL A 3 64.20 7.49 38.15
CA VAL A 3 62.70 7.43 38.26
C VAL A 3 62.05 6.90 36.98
N ALA A 4 61.30 5.80 37.13
CA ALA A 4 60.45 5.13 36.17
C ALA A 4 59.34 6.02 35.57
N LYS A 5 58.79 5.64 34.41
CA LYS A 5 57.37 5.79 34.07
C LYS A 5 56.92 4.78 33.01
N VAL A 6 55.71 4.29 33.26
CA VAL A 6 55.02 3.11 32.74
C VAL A 6 53.95 3.57 31.72
N THR A 7 53.45 2.62 30.92
CA THR A 7 52.15 2.59 30.20
C THR A 7 51.90 3.55 29.02
N GLN A 8 51.46 3.02 27.87
CA GLN A 8 50.02 2.97 27.52
C GLN A 8 49.76 2.14 26.23
N TRP A 9 48.74 1.28 26.29
CA TRP A 9 48.16 0.57 25.15
C TRP A 9 47.13 1.46 24.44
N ALA A 10 46.98 1.32 23.12
CA ALA A 10 45.83 1.84 22.39
C ALA A 10 45.28 0.76 21.44
N LEU A 11 44.23 0.09 21.92
CA LEU A 11 43.36 -0.80 21.17
C LEU A 11 42.35 0.08 20.41
N ILE A 12 42.42 0.13 19.08
CA ILE A 12 41.41 0.82 18.26
C ILE A 12 40.25 -0.15 18.04
N LEU A 13 39.16 0.10 18.76
CA LEU A 13 37.86 -0.54 18.58
C LEU A 13 37.13 0.17 17.42
N VAL A 14 37.11 -0.43 16.23
CA VAL A 14 36.24 0.01 15.13
C VAL A 14 34.83 -0.51 15.41
N ILE A 15 33.96 0.38 15.90
CA ILE A 15 32.53 0.12 16.00
C ILE A 15 31.96 0.23 14.58
N GLY A 16 31.70 -0.92 13.95
CA GLY A 16 30.92 -0.99 12.73
C GLY A 16 29.48 -0.60 13.02
N VAL A 17 29.09 0.63 12.64
CA VAL A 17 27.70 1.06 12.62
C VAL A 17 26.99 0.29 11.51
N SER A 18 26.21 -0.73 11.86
CA SER A 18 25.27 -1.34 10.92
C SER A 18 24.25 -0.28 10.54
N ALA A 19 24.39 0.27 9.32
CA ALA A 19 23.38 1.09 8.71
C ALA A 19 22.09 0.26 8.60
N ALA A 20 21.10 0.59 9.43
CA ALA A 20 19.74 0.12 9.21
C ALA A 20 19.36 0.51 7.78
N ALA A 21 19.19 -0.48 6.92
CA ALA A 21 18.68 -0.31 5.57
C ALA A 21 17.31 0.35 5.70
N ARG A 22 17.25 1.67 5.54
CA ARG A 22 16.00 2.39 5.36
C ARG A 22 15.46 1.89 4.02
N ALA A 23 14.47 1.00 4.07
CA ALA A 23 13.68 0.64 2.91
C ALA A 23 13.15 1.94 2.29
N GLN A 24 13.79 2.40 1.22
CA GLN A 24 13.26 3.44 0.34
C GLN A 24 12.07 2.83 -0.38
N GLY A 25 10.93 2.73 0.32
CA GLY A 25 9.66 2.40 -0.29
C GLY A 25 9.35 3.46 -1.35
N ASN A 26 8.90 3.01 -2.51
CA ASN A 26 8.50 3.89 -3.61
C ASN A 26 7.49 4.93 -3.07
N PRO A 27 7.76 6.26 -3.18
CA PRO A 27 6.83 7.28 -2.71
C PRO A 27 5.44 7.12 -3.33
N ASP A 28 5.34 6.57 -4.55
CA ASP A 28 4.04 6.33 -5.21
C ASP A 28 3.22 5.23 -4.51
N ALA A 29 3.88 4.18 -4.01
CA ALA A 29 3.24 3.11 -3.24
C ALA A 29 2.70 3.66 -1.90
N ARG A 30 3.52 4.45 -1.19
CA ARG A 30 3.09 5.11 0.06
C ARG A 30 1.89 6.04 -0.14
N ARG A 31 1.83 6.77 -1.26
CA ARG A 31 0.68 7.62 -1.60
C ARG A 31 -0.58 6.79 -1.94
N ALA A 32 -0.40 5.59 -2.48
CA ALA A 32 -1.49 4.68 -2.79
C ALA A 32 -2.15 4.11 -1.51
N GLN A 33 -1.42 4.00 -0.41
CA GLN A 33 -1.95 3.54 0.89
C GLN A 33 -2.41 4.66 1.83
N THR A 34 -2.41 5.92 1.42
CA THR A 34 -2.85 7.04 2.28
C THR A 34 -4.32 6.88 2.66
N SER A 35 -4.61 6.92 3.95
CA SER A 35 -5.97 6.72 4.44
C SER A 35 -6.85 7.96 4.19
N ARG A 36 -8.17 7.77 4.20
CA ARG A 36 -9.14 8.87 4.09
C ARG A 36 -8.90 9.96 5.12
N ALA A 37 -8.73 9.56 6.39
CA ALA A 37 -8.50 10.49 7.50
C ALA A 37 -7.24 11.33 7.29
N GLU A 38 -6.17 10.72 6.75
CA GLU A 38 -4.94 11.44 6.42
C GLU A 38 -5.15 12.41 5.25
N LEU A 39 -5.85 12.00 4.19
CA LEU A 39 -6.18 12.86 3.05
C LEU A 39 -7.02 14.09 3.46
N GLU A 40 -8.02 13.88 4.31
CA GLU A 40 -8.83 14.95 4.88
C GLU A 40 -7.99 15.89 5.75
N ALA A 41 -7.11 15.33 6.60
CA ALA A 41 -6.20 16.12 7.42
C ALA A 41 -5.26 16.97 6.55
N LEU A 42 -4.73 16.43 5.45
CA LEU A 42 -3.89 17.18 4.50
C LEU A 42 -4.64 18.35 3.87
N LEU A 43 -5.87 18.12 3.40
CA LEU A 43 -6.71 19.17 2.81
C LEU A 43 -7.04 20.29 3.80
N ASN A 44 -7.29 19.92 5.06
CA ASN A 44 -7.64 20.85 6.13
C ASN A 44 -6.42 21.66 6.62
N GLN A 45 -5.26 21.00 6.78
CA GLN A 45 -4.03 21.64 7.26
C GLN A 45 -3.44 22.59 6.24
N ALA A 46 -3.38 22.17 4.99
CA ALA A 46 -2.67 22.93 3.99
C ALA A 46 -3.58 23.95 3.27
N GLY A 47 -4.91 23.87 3.45
CA GLY A 47 -5.84 24.97 3.14
C GLY A 47 -5.59 25.60 1.77
N THR A 48 -5.54 26.94 1.70
CA THR A 48 -5.25 27.66 0.45
C THR A 48 -3.78 27.61 0.00
N ALA A 49 -2.88 27.06 0.82
CA ALA A 49 -1.45 26.95 0.50
C ALA A 49 -1.11 25.72 -0.37
N LEU A 50 -2.02 24.74 -0.49
CA LEU A 50 -1.90 23.67 -1.47
C LEU A 50 -2.05 24.21 -2.90
N ASP A 51 -1.28 23.64 -3.81
CA ASP A 51 -1.47 23.87 -5.23
C ASP A 51 -2.92 23.52 -5.63
N PRO A 52 -3.63 24.39 -6.39
CA PRO A 52 -5.02 24.14 -6.76
C PRO A 52 -5.25 22.80 -7.45
N ALA A 53 -4.28 22.36 -8.26
CA ALA A 53 -4.32 21.06 -8.93
C ALA A 53 -4.25 19.89 -7.92
N GLU A 54 -3.37 19.99 -6.92
CA GLU A 54 -3.25 18.96 -5.88
C GLU A 54 -4.54 18.85 -5.05
N ARG A 55 -5.14 20.00 -4.70
CA ARG A 55 -6.44 20.03 -3.99
C ARG A 55 -7.52 19.27 -4.75
N VAL A 56 -7.64 19.52 -6.05
CA VAL A 56 -8.62 18.84 -6.91
C VAL A 56 -8.35 17.33 -6.95
N MET A 57 -7.09 16.92 -7.06
CA MET A 57 -6.73 15.49 -7.04
C MET A 57 -7.10 14.81 -5.71
N LEU A 58 -6.80 15.43 -4.57
CA LEU A 58 -7.14 14.85 -3.26
C LEU A 58 -8.67 14.78 -3.05
N GLN A 59 -9.40 15.82 -3.46
CA GLN A 59 -10.87 15.83 -3.39
C GLN A 59 -11.49 14.77 -4.31
N ASP A 60 -10.95 14.58 -5.51
CA ASP A 60 -11.38 13.53 -6.43
C ASP A 60 -11.20 12.14 -5.80
N ARG A 61 -10.05 11.86 -5.19
CA ARG A 61 -9.80 10.59 -4.48
C ARG A 61 -10.80 10.35 -3.36
N LEU A 62 -11.10 11.37 -2.55
CA LEU A 62 -12.07 11.26 -1.45
C LEU A 62 -13.51 11.02 -1.94
N THR A 63 -13.87 11.56 -3.11
CA THR A 63 -15.24 11.49 -3.64
C THR A 63 -15.44 10.25 -4.51
N ASN A 64 -14.50 9.99 -5.42
CA ASN A 64 -14.61 9.00 -6.48
C ASN A 64 -13.79 7.73 -6.21
N GLY A 65 -12.90 7.75 -5.21
CA GLY A 65 -12.03 6.64 -4.85
C GLY A 65 -10.80 6.52 -5.76
N ASP A 66 -9.94 5.56 -5.45
CA ASP A 66 -8.65 5.38 -6.12
C ASP A 66 -8.67 4.32 -7.23
N PHE A 67 -9.70 3.47 -7.26
CA PHE A 67 -9.76 2.33 -8.17
C PHE A 67 -10.15 2.75 -9.60
N GLN A 68 -9.38 2.24 -10.56
CA GLN A 68 -9.64 2.40 -11.99
C GLN A 68 -9.87 1.06 -12.69
N VAL A 69 -10.47 1.09 -13.88
CA VAL A 69 -10.67 -0.11 -14.71
C VAL A 69 -9.32 -0.72 -15.05
N GLY A 70 -9.17 -2.03 -14.82
CA GLY A 70 -7.93 -2.76 -15.04
C GLY A 70 -7.02 -2.86 -13.80
N ASP A 71 -7.31 -2.11 -12.73
CA ASP A 71 -6.68 -2.33 -11.43
C ASP A 71 -6.96 -3.75 -10.94
N ARG A 72 -6.10 -4.26 -10.06
CA ARG A 72 -6.23 -5.62 -9.53
C ARG A 72 -6.27 -5.59 -8.02
N VAL A 73 -7.06 -6.48 -7.44
CA VAL A 73 -7.16 -6.69 -5.99
C VAL A 73 -6.87 -8.15 -5.74
N ALA A 74 -5.85 -8.43 -4.92
CA ALA A 74 -5.66 -9.76 -4.37
C ALA A 74 -6.61 -9.90 -3.19
N LEU A 75 -7.45 -10.93 -3.22
CA LEU A 75 -8.43 -11.24 -2.17
C LEU A 75 -8.16 -12.65 -1.65
N THR A 76 -8.08 -12.78 -0.33
CA THR A 76 -8.05 -14.06 0.37
C THR A 76 -9.21 -14.11 1.33
N VAL A 77 -10.00 -15.19 1.26
CA VAL A 77 -11.12 -15.47 2.15
C VAL A 77 -10.87 -16.82 2.79
N LEU A 78 -10.54 -16.82 4.09
CA LEU A 78 -10.06 -18.03 4.76
C LEU A 78 -11.09 -19.18 4.75
N GLN A 79 -12.36 -18.82 4.89
CA GLN A 79 -13.46 -19.79 4.94
C GLN A 79 -13.88 -20.32 3.56
N ASP A 80 -13.58 -19.59 2.49
CA ASP A 80 -14.00 -19.95 1.14
C ASP A 80 -12.86 -19.75 0.12
N PRO A 81 -12.09 -20.82 -0.16
CA PRO A 81 -11.02 -20.78 -1.15
C PRO A 81 -11.51 -20.45 -2.56
N THR A 82 -12.79 -20.65 -2.88
CA THR A 82 -13.32 -20.33 -4.22
C THR A 82 -13.43 -18.83 -4.45
N LEU A 83 -13.46 -18.03 -3.37
CA LEU A 83 -13.43 -16.57 -3.40
C LEU A 83 -12.01 -16.00 -3.29
N THR A 84 -10.99 -16.86 -3.13
CA THR A 84 -9.59 -16.46 -3.02
C THR A 84 -8.93 -16.45 -4.39
N ASP A 85 -8.70 -15.25 -4.93
CA ASP A 85 -7.99 -15.04 -6.20
C ASP A 85 -7.56 -13.57 -6.35
N THR A 86 -6.93 -13.23 -7.47
CA THR A 86 -6.71 -11.86 -7.92
C THR A 86 -7.82 -11.44 -8.88
N PHE A 87 -8.64 -10.49 -8.45
CA PHE A 87 -9.75 -9.96 -9.23
C PHE A 87 -9.37 -8.66 -9.93
N THR A 88 -9.84 -8.49 -11.17
CA THR A 88 -9.63 -7.26 -11.94
C THR A 88 -10.86 -6.36 -11.83
N VAL A 89 -10.63 -5.08 -11.59
CA VAL A 89 -11.67 -4.04 -11.58
C VAL A 89 -12.20 -3.85 -13.00
N LYS A 90 -13.49 -4.08 -13.18
CA LYS A 90 -14.20 -4.01 -14.45
C LYS A 90 -14.78 -2.61 -14.68
N VAL A 91 -15.39 -2.44 -15.86
CA VAL A 91 -16.18 -1.25 -16.21
C VAL A 91 -17.23 -0.99 -15.13
N GLY A 92 -17.41 0.28 -14.76
CA GLY A 92 -18.27 0.67 -13.63
C GLY A 92 -17.57 0.60 -12.27
N ARG A 93 -16.25 0.34 -12.24
CA ARG A 93 -15.44 0.20 -11.01
C ARG A 93 -15.96 -0.91 -10.11
N THR A 94 -16.35 -2.04 -10.69
CA THR A 94 -16.85 -3.20 -9.95
C THR A 94 -15.86 -4.36 -9.96
N ILE A 95 -15.95 -5.22 -8.96
CA ILE A 95 -15.33 -6.54 -8.94
C ILE A 95 -16.44 -7.60 -8.99
N THR A 96 -16.27 -8.58 -9.88
CA THR A 96 -17.13 -9.77 -9.93
C THR A 96 -16.42 -10.91 -9.22
N LEU A 97 -17.01 -11.42 -8.15
CA LEU A 97 -16.55 -12.61 -7.45
C LEU A 97 -17.44 -13.82 -7.84
N PRO A 98 -16.96 -15.06 -7.73
CA PRO A 98 -17.78 -16.24 -7.99
C PRO A 98 -18.99 -16.29 -7.05
N ASN A 99 -20.18 -16.51 -7.59
CA ASN A 99 -21.44 -16.67 -6.83
C ASN A 99 -21.85 -15.47 -5.95
N ILE A 100 -21.18 -14.32 -6.06
CA ILE A 100 -21.53 -13.08 -5.37
C ILE A 100 -21.88 -12.02 -6.43
N PRO A 101 -22.90 -11.18 -6.21
CA PRO A 101 -23.18 -10.04 -7.08
C PRO A 101 -21.98 -9.11 -7.25
N ASP A 102 -21.98 -8.33 -8.32
CA ASP A 102 -20.91 -7.35 -8.56
C ASP A 102 -20.79 -6.35 -7.39
N ILE A 103 -19.59 -6.23 -6.85
CA ILE A 103 -19.27 -5.33 -5.75
C ILE A 103 -18.70 -4.04 -6.33
N SER A 104 -19.32 -2.90 -6.02
CA SER A 104 -18.82 -1.59 -6.43
C SER A 104 -17.65 -1.14 -5.57
N LEU A 105 -16.60 -0.60 -6.20
CA LEU A 105 -15.46 0.09 -5.56
C LEU A 105 -15.50 1.60 -5.78
N HIS A 106 -16.63 2.14 -6.25
CA HIS A 106 -16.76 3.58 -6.42
C HIS A 106 -16.66 4.30 -5.07
N GLY A 107 -15.81 5.32 -4.97
CA GLY A 107 -15.59 6.06 -3.73
C GLY A 107 -14.71 5.34 -2.71
N VAL A 108 -14.19 4.15 -3.04
CA VAL A 108 -13.33 3.35 -2.16
C VAL A 108 -11.86 3.68 -2.44
N LEU A 109 -11.12 4.03 -1.38
CA LEU A 109 -9.67 4.20 -1.45
C LEU A 109 -8.97 2.84 -1.41
N ARG A 110 -7.75 2.75 -1.94
CA ARG A 110 -7.00 1.48 -1.95
C ARG A 110 -6.71 0.95 -0.53
N SER A 111 -6.53 1.85 0.43
CA SER A 111 -6.37 1.52 1.85
C SER A 111 -7.63 0.96 2.50
N GLU A 112 -8.81 1.18 1.90
CA GLU A 112 -10.12 0.81 2.46
C GLU A 112 -10.66 -0.49 1.86
N VAL A 113 -9.97 -1.08 0.87
CA VAL A 113 -10.50 -2.20 0.09
C VAL A 113 -10.79 -3.44 0.93
N GLU A 114 -9.96 -3.73 1.93
CA GLU A 114 -10.16 -4.86 2.84
C GLU A 114 -11.42 -4.69 3.69
N GLU A 115 -11.56 -3.54 4.35
CA GLU A 115 -12.73 -3.22 5.17
C GLU A 115 -14.01 -3.25 4.32
N HIS A 116 -13.97 -2.64 3.13
CA HIS A 116 -15.10 -2.60 2.21
C HIS A 116 -15.52 -4.00 1.73
N LEU A 117 -14.57 -4.82 1.27
CA LEU A 117 -14.87 -6.18 0.83
C LEU A 117 -15.31 -7.09 1.98
N SER A 118 -14.74 -6.91 3.18
CA SER A 118 -15.20 -7.61 4.39
C SER A 118 -16.67 -7.29 4.70
N ALA A 119 -17.05 -6.01 4.67
CA ALA A 119 -18.42 -5.58 4.89
C ALA A 119 -19.39 -6.13 3.83
N GLU A 120 -19.02 -6.10 2.56
CA GLU A 120 -19.84 -6.64 1.47
C GLU A 120 -20.00 -8.17 1.55
N LEU A 121 -18.91 -8.88 1.85
CA LEU A 121 -18.93 -10.34 1.98
C LEU A 121 -19.67 -10.80 3.24
N SER A 122 -19.71 -9.99 4.31
CA SER A 122 -20.47 -10.30 5.53
C SER A 122 -21.98 -10.47 5.31
N LYS A 123 -22.50 -9.95 4.19
CA LYS A 123 -23.91 -10.13 3.77
C LYS A 123 -24.21 -11.55 3.29
N TYR A 124 -23.17 -12.29 2.86
CA TYR A 124 -23.29 -13.62 2.26
C TYR A 124 -22.60 -14.70 3.09
N LEU A 125 -21.55 -14.32 3.84
CA LEU A 125 -20.75 -15.18 4.69
C LEU A 125 -20.91 -14.75 6.15
N ARG A 126 -20.98 -15.72 7.06
CA ARG A 126 -21.00 -15.44 8.50
C ARG A 126 -19.56 -15.20 8.98
N GLU A 127 -19.30 -13.98 9.46
CA GLU A 127 -18.02 -13.57 10.06
C GLU A 127 -16.80 -13.89 9.19
N PRO A 128 -16.75 -13.43 7.91
CA PRO A 128 -15.66 -13.77 7.00
C PRO A 128 -14.33 -13.19 7.50
N THR A 129 -13.26 -13.98 7.43
CA THR A 129 -11.89 -13.51 7.61
C THR A 129 -11.32 -13.19 6.24
N VAL A 130 -11.21 -11.90 5.95
CA VAL A 130 -10.85 -11.38 4.64
C VAL A 130 -9.52 -10.64 4.74
N GLU A 131 -8.61 -10.98 3.85
CA GLU A 131 -7.42 -10.16 3.56
C GLU A 131 -7.54 -9.65 2.13
N ALA A 132 -7.49 -8.34 1.92
CA ALA A 132 -7.56 -7.79 0.58
C ALA A 132 -6.61 -6.63 0.38
N VAL A 133 -5.91 -6.65 -0.76
CA VAL A 133 -4.93 -5.62 -1.08
C VAL A 133 -4.98 -5.24 -2.55
N ALA A 134 -5.00 -3.93 -2.80
CA ALA A 134 -4.84 -3.39 -4.14
C ALA A 134 -3.43 -3.67 -4.65
N LEU A 135 -3.31 -4.13 -5.90
CA LEU A 135 -2.04 -4.40 -6.54
C LEU A 135 -1.65 -3.26 -7.48
N ILE A 136 -0.41 -2.82 -7.36
CA ILE A 136 0.21 -1.88 -8.31
C ILE A 136 1.12 -2.64 -9.27
N ARG A 137 1.15 -2.17 -10.52
CA ARG A 137 2.00 -2.74 -11.56
C ARG A 137 3.31 -1.99 -11.62
N ILE A 138 4.41 -2.66 -11.30
CA ILE A 138 5.76 -2.10 -11.36
C ILE A 138 6.51 -2.72 -12.54
N ALA A 139 7.17 -1.87 -13.33
CA ALA A 139 8.08 -2.31 -14.38
C ALA A 139 9.49 -2.46 -13.81
N ILE A 140 10.06 -3.66 -13.92
CA ILE A 140 11.44 -3.94 -13.53
C ILE A 140 12.25 -4.14 -14.82
N LEU A 141 13.17 -3.22 -15.09
CA LEU A 141 13.99 -3.19 -16.30
C LEU A 141 15.49 -3.15 -15.96
N GLY A 142 16.34 -3.42 -16.95
CA GLY A 142 17.79 -3.37 -16.84
C GLY A 142 18.44 -4.72 -16.58
N SER A 143 19.57 -4.72 -15.86
CA SER A 143 20.40 -5.91 -15.59
C SER A 143 19.82 -6.75 -14.44
N VAL A 144 18.62 -7.30 -14.66
CA VAL A 144 17.94 -8.22 -13.73
C VAL A 144 17.76 -9.60 -14.37
N GLY A 145 17.67 -10.65 -13.55
CA GLY A 145 17.56 -12.03 -14.07
C GLY A 145 16.28 -12.30 -14.87
N ARG A 146 15.19 -11.57 -14.57
CA ARG A 146 13.90 -11.67 -15.27
C ARG A 146 13.28 -10.26 -15.36
N PRO A 147 13.55 -9.48 -16.41
CA PRO A 147 12.89 -8.20 -16.60
C PRO A 147 11.41 -8.41 -16.94
N GLY A 148 10.56 -7.46 -16.55
CA GLY A 148 9.13 -7.55 -16.81
C GLY A 148 8.28 -6.70 -15.88
N TYR A 149 6.96 -6.87 -15.98
CA TYR A 149 5.99 -6.22 -15.12
C TYR A 149 5.57 -7.17 -14.00
N TYR A 150 5.56 -6.65 -12.77
CA TYR A 150 5.17 -7.39 -11.57
C TYR A 150 4.03 -6.66 -10.88
N ALA A 151 3.06 -7.42 -10.40
CA ALA A 151 2.01 -6.92 -9.52
C ALA A 151 2.48 -7.08 -8.08
N VAL A 152 2.52 -5.99 -7.33
CA VAL A 152 2.90 -6.00 -5.90
C VAL A 152 1.83 -5.29 -5.09
N PRO A 153 1.69 -5.60 -3.79
CA PRO A 153 0.86 -4.82 -2.88
C PRO A 153 1.16 -3.32 -2.97
N ALA A 154 0.12 -2.50 -3.10
CA ALA A 154 0.18 -1.05 -3.11
C ALA A 154 0.81 -0.50 -1.84
#